data_AF-A0A7J7D0P8-F1
#
_entry.id   AF-A0A7J7D0P8-F1
#
_cell.length_a   1.000
_cell.length_b   1.000
_cell.length_c   1.000
_cell.angle_alpha   90.00
_cell.angle_beta   90.00
_cell.angle_gamma   90.00
#
_symmetry.space_group_name_H-M   'P 1'
#
loop_
_entity.id
_entity.type
_entity.pdbx_description
1 polymer ?
#
loop_
_entity_poly.entity_id
_entity_poly.type
_entity_poly.pdbx_seq_one_letter_code
_entity_poly.pdbx_strand_id
1 'polypeptide(L)'
;MSLRPNARTEVRRNRYKVAVDAEEGRRRREDNMVEIRKNRREESLQKKRREGLQPQQMPASTLSSALEKKLEHLPAMVAGVWSDDKNLQLEATTQFRKLLSIERSPPIEEVIQAGVVPRFVEFLMREDYPQLQFESAWALTNIASGTSENTKVVIDHGAVPIFVKLLASPSDDVREQAVWALGNVAGDSPRCRDLVLGHGALLALLSQLNEHAKLSMLRNATWTLSNFCRGKPQPPFDQVKPALPALARLIHSNDEEVLTDACWALSYLSDGTNEKIQAVIEAGVCPRLVELLMHPSPSLLVPALRTVGNIVTGDDMQTQCIINHQALPCLLTLLTNNYKKSIKKEACWSISNITAGNKDQIQSVIEAQIIGPLVHLLQNAEFDIKKEAAWAISNATSGGTHDQIKYLVSQGCIKPLCDLLICPDPRIVTVCLEGLENILKAGEADKNLGNTGGVNLYAQLIDDAEGLEKIENLQSHDNTEIYEKAVKILETYWLEEEDETMPPGDAPQGFQFGGGEVPTVPSGGFNFS
;
A
#
# COMPACT_ATOMS: atom_id res chain seq x y z
N MET A 1 41.24 -19.70 47.72
CA MET A 1 40.87 -20.49 46.53
C MET A 1 39.47 -20.07 46.11
N SER A 2 39.33 -19.01 45.32
CA SER A 2 39.10 -19.05 43.87
C SER A 2 37.93 -19.96 43.47
N LEU A 3 36.72 -19.38 43.44
CA LEU A 3 35.59 -19.91 42.69
C LEU A 3 35.58 -19.19 41.33
N ARG A 4 35.99 -19.90 40.29
CA ARG A 4 35.90 -19.45 38.90
C ARG A 4 34.42 -19.33 38.49
N PRO A 5 34.02 -18.29 37.73
CA PRO A 5 32.69 -18.23 37.13
C PRO A 5 32.55 -19.26 36.00
N ASN A 6 31.41 -19.93 35.93
CA ASN A 6 31.07 -20.86 34.86
C ASN A 6 31.06 -20.18 33.49
N ALA A 7 31.68 -20.80 32.49
CA ALA A 7 31.77 -20.34 31.10
C ALA A 7 30.42 -20.10 30.38
N ARG A 8 29.29 -20.50 31.01
CA ARG A 8 27.93 -20.16 30.52
C ARG A 8 27.50 -18.72 30.83
N THR A 9 28.13 -18.05 31.79
CA THR A 9 27.79 -16.66 32.16
C THR A 9 28.52 -15.64 31.27
N GLU A 10 29.69 -15.98 30.74
CA GLU A 10 30.44 -15.12 29.79
C GLU A 10 29.83 -15.13 28.38
N VAL A 11 29.30 -16.26 27.91
CA VAL A 11 28.64 -16.34 26.59
C VAL A 11 27.33 -15.54 26.57
N ARG A 12 26.65 -15.37 27.72
CA ARG A 12 25.44 -14.55 27.85
C ARG A 12 25.75 -13.05 27.97
N ARG A 13 26.94 -12.68 28.44
CA ARG A 13 27.39 -11.29 28.56
C ARG A 13 27.94 -10.73 27.24
N ASN A 14 28.52 -11.57 26.38
CA ASN A 14 29.11 -11.16 25.11
C ASN A 14 28.11 -10.97 23.95
N ARG A 15 26.82 -11.32 24.12
CA ARG A 15 25.78 -10.99 23.13
C ARG A 15 25.06 -9.66 23.36
N TYR A 16 25.34 -8.96 24.47
CA TYR A 16 24.77 -7.65 24.78
C TYR A 16 25.67 -6.46 24.44
N LYS A 17 26.79 -6.70 23.76
CA LYS A 17 27.73 -5.64 23.32
C LYS A 17 28.07 -5.73 21.83
N VAL A 18 27.09 -6.07 21.01
CA VAL A 18 27.01 -5.39 19.72
C VAL A 18 25.93 -4.35 19.96
N ALA A 19 26.34 -3.09 20.11
CA ALA A 19 25.41 -1.98 20.01
C ALA A 19 24.76 -2.13 18.63
N VAL A 20 23.56 -2.73 18.59
CA VAL A 20 22.65 -2.52 17.48
C VAL A 20 22.51 -1.01 17.46
N ASP A 21 23.05 -0.39 16.43
CA ASP A 21 22.95 1.05 16.26
C ASP A 21 21.47 1.41 16.49
N ALA A 22 21.21 2.28 17.46
CA ALA A 22 19.84 2.64 17.82
C ALA A 22 19.09 3.22 16.61
N GLU A 23 19.86 3.72 15.64
CA GLU A 23 19.40 4.14 14.33
C GLU A 23 19.01 2.97 13.43
N GLU A 24 19.83 1.92 13.35
CA GLU A 24 19.54 0.73 12.56
C GLU A 24 18.37 -0.09 13.15
N GLY A 25 18.25 -0.12 14.48
CA GLY A 25 17.10 -0.70 15.18
C GLY A 25 15.81 0.11 15.03
N ARG A 26 15.89 1.43 14.80
CA ARG A 26 14.74 2.27 14.46
C ARG A 26 14.31 2.06 13.01
N ARG A 27 15.24 2.16 12.06
CA ARG A 27 15.00 1.93 10.64
C ARG A 27 14.35 0.56 10.40
N ARG A 28 14.86 -0.52 10.99
CA ARG A 28 14.25 -1.86 10.84
C ARG A 28 12.81 -1.95 11.38
N ARG A 29 12.47 -1.20 12.43
CA ARG A 29 11.10 -1.17 12.96
C ARG A 29 10.18 -0.38 12.04
N GLU A 30 10.66 0.75 11.54
CA GLU A 30 9.95 1.61 10.58
C GLU A 30 9.73 0.87 9.25
N ASP A 31 10.76 0.22 8.70
CA ASP A 31 10.71 -0.57 7.46
C ASP A 31 9.68 -1.70 7.55
N ASN A 32 9.75 -2.51 8.61
CA ASN A 32 8.79 -3.60 8.84
C ASN A 32 7.35 -3.06 8.95
N MET A 33 7.17 -1.89 9.57
CA MET A 33 5.88 -1.27 9.77
C MET A 33 5.33 -0.62 8.50
N VAL A 34 6.20 -0.06 7.65
CA VAL A 34 5.87 0.39 6.30
C VAL A 34 5.42 -0.80 5.44
N GLU A 35 6.15 -1.92 5.48
CA GLU A 35 5.85 -3.12 4.70
C GLU A 35 4.50 -3.75 5.09
N ILE A 36 4.21 -3.86 6.38
CA ILE A 36 2.91 -4.36 6.88
C ILE A 36 1.75 -3.45 6.42
N ARG A 37 1.93 -2.12 6.46
CA ARG A 37 0.91 -1.16 6.02
C ARG A 37 0.66 -1.26 4.52
N LYS A 38 1.73 -1.40 3.74
CA LYS A 38 1.70 -1.59 2.29
C LYS A 38 0.87 -2.82 1.90
N ASN A 39 1.11 -3.96 2.57
CA ASN A 39 0.40 -5.20 2.31
C ASN A 39 -1.11 -5.11 2.59
N ARG A 40 -1.53 -4.61 3.76
CA ARG A 40 -2.97 -4.47 4.10
C ARG A 40 -3.71 -3.50 3.20
N ARG A 41 -3.03 -2.44 2.75
CA ARG A 41 -3.62 -1.44 1.86
C ARG A 41 -3.87 -1.99 0.47
N GLU A 42 -2.93 -2.78 -0.06
CA GLU A 42 -3.10 -3.36 -1.39
C GLU A 42 -4.31 -4.29 -1.45
N GLU A 43 -4.52 -5.12 -0.43
CA GLU A 43 -5.72 -5.96 -0.32
C GLU A 43 -7.01 -5.13 -0.41
N SER A 44 -7.06 -3.98 0.29
CA SER A 44 -8.21 -3.08 0.26
C SER A 44 -8.47 -2.46 -1.11
N LEU A 45 -7.42 -2.13 -1.87
CA LEU A 45 -7.54 -1.51 -3.19
C LEU A 45 -7.87 -2.52 -4.28
N GLN A 46 -7.29 -3.72 -4.19
CA GLN A 46 -7.65 -4.84 -5.05
C GLN A 46 -9.14 -5.18 -4.89
N LYS A 47 -9.66 -5.14 -3.65
CA LYS A 47 -11.09 -5.30 -3.36
C LYS A 47 -11.95 -4.20 -4.00
N LYS A 48 -11.58 -2.93 -3.83
CA LYS A 48 -12.31 -1.78 -4.44
C LYS A 48 -12.28 -1.79 -5.97
N ARG A 49 -11.19 -2.26 -6.59
CA ARG A 49 -11.13 -2.45 -8.05
C ARG A 49 -11.99 -3.62 -8.52
N ARG A 50 -12.04 -4.74 -7.79
CA ARG A 50 -12.97 -5.84 -8.07
C ARG A 50 -14.43 -5.41 -7.95
N GLU A 51 -14.76 -4.56 -6.99
CA GLU A 51 -16.12 -4.04 -6.77
C GLU A 51 -16.53 -2.99 -7.81
N GLY A 52 -15.60 -2.18 -8.33
CA GLY A 52 -15.84 -1.21 -9.41
C GLY A 52 -16.05 -1.82 -10.80
N LEU A 53 -15.85 -3.14 -10.95
CA LEU A 53 -16.03 -3.90 -12.20
C LEU A 53 -17.32 -4.76 -12.20
N GLN A 54 -18.18 -4.65 -11.18
CA GLN A 54 -19.45 -5.37 -11.16
C GLN A 54 -20.56 -4.56 -11.83
N PRO A 55 -21.22 -5.09 -12.89
CA PRO A 55 -22.42 -4.48 -13.44
C PRO A 55 -23.55 -4.50 -12.40
N GLN A 56 -24.20 -3.36 -12.17
CA GLN A 56 -25.43 -3.27 -11.37
C GLN A 56 -26.50 -4.21 -11.92
N GLN A 57 -26.98 -5.15 -11.09
CA GLN A 57 -28.05 -6.10 -11.44
C GLN A 57 -29.42 -5.41 -11.47
N MET A 58 -30.10 -5.43 -12.62
CA MET A 58 -31.50 -5.04 -12.86
C MET A 58 -32.14 -6.00 -13.90
N PRO A 59 -33.48 -6.16 -13.96
CA PRO A 59 -34.11 -7.44 -14.29
C PRO A 59 -34.07 -7.88 -15.76
N ALA A 60 -34.05 -9.21 -15.96
CA ALA A 60 -33.56 -9.94 -17.14
C ALA A 60 -34.66 -10.54 -18.05
N SER A 61 -35.78 -9.88 -18.30
CA SER A 61 -36.94 -10.56 -18.94
C SER A 61 -37.07 -10.41 -20.47
N THR A 62 -36.35 -9.48 -21.13
CA THR A 62 -36.48 -9.25 -22.59
C THR A 62 -35.31 -9.74 -23.45
N LEU A 63 -34.17 -10.12 -22.84
CA LEU A 63 -32.95 -10.55 -23.54
C LEU A 63 -32.95 -12.05 -23.92
N SER A 64 -33.79 -12.88 -23.29
CA SER A 64 -33.77 -14.34 -23.45
C SER A 64 -34.12 -14.80 -24.87
N SER A 65 -35.19 -14.24 -25.47
CA SER A 65 -35.73 -14.77 -26.73
C SER A 65 -34.88 -14.48 -27.98
N ALA A 66 -34.09 -13.40 -27.95
CA ALA A 66 -33.18 -13.06 -29.05
C ALA A 66 -31.88 -13.88 -29.00
N LEU A 67 -31.43 -14.25 -27.80
CA LEU A 67 -30.26 -15.10 -27.60
C LEU A 67 -30.59 -16.55 -27.96
N GLU A 68 -31.74 -17.06 -27.54
CA GLU A 68 -32.24 -18.41 -27.89
C GLU A 68 -32.27 -18.61 -29.42
N LYS A 69 -32.83 -17.67 -30.17
CA LYS A 69 -32.86 -17.72 -31.65
C LYS A 69 -31.47 -17.69 -32.28
N LYS A 70 -30.50 -17.01 -31.67
CA LYS A 70 -29.11 -17.01 -32.18
C LYS A 70 -28.42 -18.35 -31.89
N LEU A 71 -28.72 -18.97 -30.76
CA LEU A 71 -28.19 -20.29 -30.39
C LEU A 71 -28.75 -21.42 -31.27
N GLU A 72 -29.96 -21.29 -31.82
CA GLU A 72 -30.50 -22.24 -32.81
C GLU A 72 -29.61 -22.38 -34.06
N HIS A 73 -28.82 -21.36 -34.40
CA HIS A 73 -27.93 -21.36 -35.55
C HIS A 73 -26.52 -21.93 -35.24
N LEU A 74 -26.24 -22.27 -33.98
CA LEU A 74 -24.95 -22.77 -33.53
C LEU A 74 -24.46 -24.01 -34.33
N PRO A 75 -25.30 -25.03 -34.64
CA PRO A 75 -24.85 -26.18 -35.42
C PRO A 75 -24.37 -25.82 -36.83
N ALA A 76 -25.03 -24.85 -37.50
CA ALA A 76 -24.62 -24.38 -38.82
C ALA A 76 -23.30 -23.60 -38.76
N MET A 77 -23.12 -22.78 -37.72
CA MET A 77 -21.86 -22.07 -37.46
C MET A 77 -20.71 -23.06 -37.21
N VAL A 78 -20.93 -24.09 -36.40
CA VAL A 78 -19.94 -25.16 -36.17
C VAL A 78 -19.56 -25.82 -37.50
N ALA A 79 -20.55 -26.21 -38.32
CA ALA A 79 -20.29 -26.79 -39.63
C ALA A 79 -19.47 -25.86 -40.55
N GLY A 80 -19.73 -24.55 -40.52
CA GLY A 80 -18.96 -23.56 -41.28
C GLY A 80 -17.50 -23.44 -40.82
N VAL A 81 -17.25 -23.47 -39.51
CA VAL A 81 -15.89 -23.46 -38.92
C VAL A 81 -15.08 -24.71 -39.30
N TRP A 82 -15.74 -25.87 -39.44
CA TRP A 82 -15.11 -27.13 -39.82
C TRP A 82 -15.14 -27.41 -41.34
N SER A 83 -15.72 -26.52 -42.14
CA SER A 83 -15.72 -26.62 -43.60
C SER A 83 -14.31 -26.46 -44.18
N ASP A 84 -14.09 -26.95 -45.40
CA ASP A 84 -12.87 -26.69 -46.19
C ASP A 84 -12.96 -25.37 -47.00
N ASP A 85 -14.14 -24.75 -47.08
CA ASP A 85 -14.34 -23.47 -47.76
C ASP A 85 -13.89 -22.30 -46.87
N LYS A 86 -12.85 -21.57 -47.32
CA LYS A 86 -12.30 -20.40 -46.64
C LYS A 86 -13.36 -19.34 -46.34
N ASN A 87 -14.31 -19.10 -47.24
CA ASN A 87 -15.34 -18.08 -47.03
C ASN A 87 -16.32 -18.51 -45.94
N LEU A 88 -16.72 -19.78 -45.91
CA LEU A 88 -17.58 -20.32 -44.86
C LEU A 88 -16.89 -20.31 -43.49
N GLN A 89 -15.58 -20.62 -43.45
CA GLN A 89 -14.78 -20.50 -42.24
C GLN A 89 -14.78 -19.07 -41.69
N LEU A 90 -14.54 -18.08 -42.56
CA LEU A 90 -14.53 -16.66 -42.17
C LEU A 90 -15.92 -16.20 -41.71
N GLU A 91 -16.96 -16.52 -42.47
CA GLU A 91 -18.33 -16.14 -42.15
C GLU A 91 -18.76 -16.72 -40.79
N ALA A 92 -18.55 -18.02 -40.58
CA ALA A 92 -18.92 -18.68 -39.34
C ALA A 92 -18.11 -18.15 -38.14
N THR A 93 -16.80 -17.92 -38.30
CA THR A 93 -15.95 -17.33 -37.24
C THR A 93 -16.41 -15.92 -36.89
N THR A 94 -16.78 -15.12 -37.90
CA THR A 94 -17.37 -13.78 -37.71
C THR A 94 -18.67 -13.84 -36.92
N GLN A 95 -19.53 -14.83 -37.21
CA GLN A 95 -20.78 -15.04 -36.47
C GLN A 95 -20.51 -15.42 -35.00
N PHE A 96 -19.53 -16.29 -34.73
CA PHE A 96 -19.11 -16.63 -33.37
C PHE A 96 -18.57 -15.42 -32.62
N ARG A 97 -17.69 -14.63 -33.24
CA ARG A 97 -17.18 -13.40 -32.64
C ARG A 97 -18.31 -12.44 -32.28
N LYS A 98 -19.26 -12.20 -33.20
CA LYS A 98 -20.45 -11.35 -32.95
C LYS A 98 -21.33 -11.89 -31.83
N LEU A 99 -21.48 -13.21 -31.72
CA LEU A 99 -22.24 -13.85 -30.65
C LEU A 99 -21.55 -13.62 -29.28
N LEU A 100 -20.22 -13.72 -29.24
CA LEU A 100 -19.41 -13.51 -28.04
C LEU A 100 -19.26 -12.03 -27.65
N SER A 101 -19.51 -11.09 -28.57
CA SER A 101 -19.48 -9.64 -28.30
C SER A 101 -20.80 -9.08 -27.74
N ILE A 102 -21.76 -9.92 -27.37
CA ILE A 102 -23.02 -9.47 -26.75
C ILE A 102 -22.70 -8.87 -25.37
N GLU A 103 -23.10 -7.61 -25.15
CA GLU A 103 -22.74 -6.84 -23.95
C GLU A 103 -23.19 -7.47 -22.63
N ARG A 104 -24.30 -8.21 -22.63
CA ARG A 104 -24.88 -8.82 -21.43
C ARG A 104 -24.96 -10.32 -21.58
N SER A 105 -24.23 -11.03 -20.73
CA SER A 105 -24.20 -12.50 -20.65
C SER A 105 -23.94 -13.16 -22.02
N PRO A 106 -22.76 -12.92 -22.62
CA PRO A 106 -22.37 -13.63 -23.84
C PRO A 106 -22.36 -15.15 -23.58
N PRO A 107 -22.81 -15.98 -24.54
CA PRO A 107 -22.93 -17.43 -24.38
C PRO A 107 -21.56 -18.12 -24.53
N ILE A 108 -20.62 -17.78 -23.66
CA ILE A 108 -19.23 -18.25 -23.73
C ILE A 108 -19.19 -19.77 -23.51
N GLU A 109 -19.95 -20.27 -22.54
CA GLU A 109 -19.97 -21.69 -22.18
C GLU A 109 -20.53 -22.54 -23.33
N GLU A 110 -21.60 -22.08 -23.98
CA GLU A 110 -22.21 -22.76 -25.13
C GLU A 110 -21.25 -22.82 -26.32
N VAL A 111 -20.47 -21.75 -26.55
CA VAL A 111 -19.44 -21.73 -27.60
C VAL A 111 -18.28 -22.67 -27.26
N ILE A 112 -17.86 -22.74 -25.99
CA ILE A 112 -16.85 -23.70 -25.54
C ILE A 112 -17.35 -25.15 -25.74
N GLN A 113 -18.58 -25.44 -25.30
CA GLN A 113 -19.20 -26.76 -25.43
C GLN A 113 -19.43 -27.18 -26.88
N ALA A 114 -19.59 -26.23 -27.81
CA ALA A 114 -19.65 -26.49 -29.24
C ALA A 114 -18.32 -27.00 -29.83
N GLY A 115 -17.22 -27.00 -29.06
CA GLY A 115 -15.95 -27.62 -29.45
C GLY A 115 -15.16 -26.86 -30.52
N VAL A 116 -15.44 -25.56 -30.70
CA VAL A 116 -14.81 -24.73 -31.76
C VAL A 116 -13.50 -24.07 -31.34
N VAL A 117 -13.17 -24.03 -30.04
CA VAL A 117 -11.94 -23.40 -29.52
C VAL A 117 -10.66 -23.95 -30.17
N PRO A 118 -10.42 -25.28 -30.26
CA PRO A 118 -9.23 -25.80 -30.94
C PRO A 118 -9.11 -25.31 -32.39
N ARG A 119 -10.25 -25.19 -33.08
CA ARG A 119 -10.28 -24.76 -34.48
C ARG A 119 -10.00 -23.26 -34.62
N PHE A 120 -10.48 -22.44 -33.70
CA PHE A 120 -10.07 -21.04 -33.61
C PHE A 120 -8.56 -20.90 -33.39
N VAL A 121 -7.97 -21.71 -32.50
CA VAL A 121 -6.52 -21.71 -32.30
C VAL A 121 -5.78 -22.09 -33.59
N GLU A 122 -6.26 -23.07 -34.35
CA GLU A 122 -5.70 -23.40 -35.66
C GLU A 122 -5.81 -22.23 -36.66
N PHE A 123 -6.93 -21.53 -36.67
CA PHE A 123 -7.14 -20.35 -37.53
C PHE A 123 -6.18 -19.20 -37.22
N LEU A 124 -5.68 -19.07 -35.98
CA LEU A 124 -4.62 -18.10 -35.67
C LEU A 124 -3.33 -18.36 -36.45
N MET A 125 -3.08 -19.59 -36.90
CA MET A 125 -1.87 -19.95 -37.65
C MET A 125 -1.99 -19.72 -39.16
N ARG A 126 -3.15 -19.27 -39.65
CA ARG A 126 -3.41 -19.02 -41.07
C ARG A 126 -2.85 -17.67 -41.54
N GLU A 127 -1.52 -17.59 -41.64
CA GLU A 127 -0.80 -16.39 -42.12
C GLU A 127 -1.23 -15.97 -43.55
N ASP A 128 -1.74 -16.91 -44.36
CA ASP A 128 -2.30 -16.65 -45.68
C ASP A 128 -3.68 -15.96 -45.65
N TYR A 129 -4.31 -15.86 -44.48
CA TYR A 129 -5.67 -15.33 -44.33
C TYR A 129 -5.86 -14.43 -43.10
N PRO A 130 -5.33 -13.19 -43.12
CA PRO A 130 -5.34 -12.29 -41.96
C PRO A 130 -6.75 -11.94 -41.42
N GLN A 131 -7.76 -11.89 -42.29
CA GLN A 131 -9.15 -11.65 -41.87
C GLN A 131 -9.68 -12.76 -40.96
N LEU A 132 -9.34 -14.02 -41.27
CA LEU A 132 -9.71 -15.16 -40.46
C LEU A 132 -8.91 -15.20 -39.16
N GLN A 133 -7.61 -14.87 -39.20
CA GLN A 133 -6.79 -14.72 -37.99
C GLN A 133 -7.38 -13.67 -37.04
N PHE A 134 -7.79 -12.52 -37.59
CA PHE A 134 -8.38 -11.43 -36.82
C PHE A 134 -9.69 -11.85 -36.14
N GLU A 135 -10.65 -12.40 -36.89
CA GLU A 135 -11.95 -12.83 -36.34
C GLU A 135 -11.77 -13.95 -35.30
N SER A 136 -10.84 -14.87 -35.55
CA SER A 136 -10.52 -15.94 -34.59
C SER A 136 -9.86 -15.41 -33.31
N ALA A 137 -8.88 -14.52 -33.44
CA ALA A 137 -8.22 -13.89 -32.31
C ALA A 137 -9.23 -13.12 -31.45
N TRP A 138 -10.19 -12.44 -32.07
CA TRP A 138 -11.22 -11.70 -31.37
C TRP A 138 -12.21 -12.63 -30.66
N ALA A 139 -12.65 -13.72 -31.31
CA ALA A 139 -13.48 -14.73 -30.66
C ALA A 139 -12.79 -15.29 -29.40
N LEU A 140 -11.52 -15.69 -29.50
CA LEU A 140 -10.73 -16.19 -28.36
C LEU A 140 -10.50 -15.13 -27.28
N THR A 141 -10.33 -13.85 -27.66
CA THR A 141 -10.21 -12.74 -26.70
C THR A 141 -11.46 -12.59 -25.85
N ASN A 142 -12.64 -12.70 -26.47
CA ASN A 142 -13.94 -12.61 -25.77
C ASN A 142 -14.21 -13.85 -24.89
N ILE A 143 -13.67 -15.02 -25.25
CA ILE A 143 -13.72 -16.19 -24.37
C ILE A 143 -12.82 -15.95 -23.14
N ALA A 144 -11.61 -15.45 -23.35
CA ALA A 144 -10.64 -15.15 -22.29
C ALA A 144 -11.00 -13.95 -21.39
N SER A 145 -12.03 -13.16 -21.74
CA SER A 145 -12.58 -12.13 -20.84
C SER A 145 -13.66 -12.64 -19.89
N GLY A 146 -14.02 -13.92 -19.98
CA GLY A 146 -15.01 -14.58 -19.13
C GLY A 146 -14.48 -14.97 -17.74
N THR A 147 -14.88 -16.14 -17.24
CA THR A 147 -14.38 -16.67 -15.96
C THR A 147 -12.96 -17.24 -16.10
N SER A 148 -12.31 -17.53 -14.98
CA SER A 148 -10.99 -18.18 -14.98
C SER A 148 -10.99 -19.55 -15.66
N GLU A 149 -12.11 -20.27 -15.60
CA GLU A 149 -12.32 -21.53 -16.34
C GLU A 149 -12.33 -21.28 -17.86
N ASN A 150 -13.01 -20.23 -18.33
CA ASN A 150 -13.03 -19.88 -19.76
C ASN A 150 -11.64 -19.50 -20.27
N THR A 151 -10.92 -18.67 -19.51
CA THR A 151 -9.53 -18.31 -19.79
C THR A 151 -8.62 -19.55 -19.83
N LYS A 152 -8.82 -20.47 -18.89
CA LYS A 152 -8.09 -21.74 -18.84
C LYS A 152 -8.33 -22.58 -20.09
N VAL A 153 -9.54 -22.63 -20.63
CA VAL A 153 -9.82 -23.34 -21.89
C VAL A 153 -8.97 -22.78 -23.04
N VAL A 154 -8.85 -21.46 -23.17
CA VAL A 154 -8.01 -20.82 -24.21
C VAL A 154 -6.52 -21.17 -24.01
N ILE A 155 -6.06 -21.18 -22.75
CA ILE A 155 -4.68 -21.54 -22.40
C ILE A 155 -4.39 -23.02 -22.72
N ASP A 156 -5.26 -23.93 -22.28
CA ASP A 156 -5.07 -25.38 -22.39
C ASP A 156 -5.05 -25.83 -23.87
N HIS A 157 -5.68 -25.08 -24.77
CA HIS A 157 -5.61 -25.31 -26.23
C HIS A 157 -4.38 -24.67 -26.90
N GLY A 158 -3.45 -24.05 -26.14
CA GLY A 158 -2.16 -23.58 -26.66
C GLY A 158 -2.20 -22.22 -27.36
N ALA A 159 -3.21 -21.37 -27.11
CA ALA A 159 -3.34 -20.10 -27.81
C ALA A 159 -2.25 -19.06 -27.46
N VAL A 160 -1.74 -19.08 -26.22
CA VAL A 160 -0.77 -18.08 -25.70
C VAL A 160 0.49 -17.94 -26.56
N PRO A 161 1.28 -19.00 -26.85
CA PRO A 161 2.46 -18.89 -27.71
C PRO A 161 2.13 -18.38 -29.12
N ILE A 162 0.93 -18.69 -29.64
CA ILE A 162 0.50 -18.24 -30.96
C ILE A 162 0.17 -16.74 -30.92
N PHE A 163 -0.52 -16.25 -29.89
CA PHE A 163 -0.74 -14.81 -29.71
C PHE A 163 0.56 -14.03 -29.60
N VAL A 164 1.57 -14.57 -28.88
CA VAL A 164 2.90 -13.94 -28.83
C VAL A 164 3.53 -13.86 -30.23
N LYS A 165 3.43 -14.92 -31.03
CA LYS A 165 3.90 -14.91 -32.43
C LYS A 165 3.14 -13.89 -33.29
N LEU A 166 1.82 -13.76 -33.09
CA LEU A 166 0.98 -12.82 -33.83
C LEU A 166 1.31 -11.35 -33.57
N LEU A 167 2.04 -11.01 -32.51
CA LEU A 167 2.58 -9.66 -32.31
C LEU A 167 3.61 -9.26 -33.39
N ALA A 168 4.11 -10.20 -34.20
CA ALA A 168 4.94 -9.94 -35.37
C ALA A 168 4.16 -9.98 -36.69
N SER A 169 2.82 -10.07 -36.67
CA SER A 169 1.99 -10.13 -37.87
C SER A 169 2.16 -8.86 -38.73
N PRO A 170 2.17 -8.97 -40.07
CA PRO A 170 2.15 -7.79 -40.94
C PRO A 170 0.84 -7.01 -40.86
N SER A 171 -0.24 -7.62 -40.35
CA SER A 171 -1.54 -6.96 -40.18
C SER A 171 -1.63 -6.26 -38.81
N ASP A 172 -1.83 -4.94 -38.83
CA ASP A 172 -2.05 -4.13 -37.62
C ASP A 172 -3.20 -4.66 -36.76
N ASP A 173 -4.33 -4.98 -37.38
CA ASP A 173 -5.54 -5.43 -36.68
C ASP A 173 -5.30 -6.77 -35.96
N VAL A 174 -4.55 -7.67 -36.58
CA VAL A 174 -4.17 -8.95 -35.97
C VAL A 174 -3.22 -8.73 -34.80
N ARG A 175 -2.22 -7.84 -34.94
CA ARG A 175 -1.32 -7.50 -33.82
C ARG A 175 -2.10 -6.91 -32.65
N GLU A 176 -3.01 -5.97 -32.93
CA GLU A 176 -3.81 -5.29 -31.90
C GLU A 176 -4.71 -6.29 -31.15
N GLN A 177 -5.34 -7.20 -31.88
CA GLN A 177 -6.17 -8.22 -31.26
C GLN A 177 -5.35 -9.23 -30.43
N ALA A 178 -4.15 -9.58 -30.88
CA ALA A 178 -3.24 -10.43 -30.12
C ALA A 178 -2.75 -9.77 -28.82
N VAL A 179 -2.46 -8.46 -28.86
CA VAL A 179 -2.16 -7.67 -27.66
C VAL A 179 -3.31 -7.77 -26.66
N TRP A 180 -4.55 -7.52 -27.12
CA TRP A 180 -5.72 -7.56 -26.25
C TRP A 180 -5.96 -8.95 -25.65
N ALA A 181 -5.83 -10.02 -26.45
CA ALA A 181 -5.93 -11.40 -25.97
C ALA A 181 -4.94 -11.69 -24.84
N LEU A 182 -3.66 -11.31 -25.01
CA LEU A 182 -2.62 -11.49 -24.01
C LEU A 182 -2.90 -10.68 -22.73
N GLY A 183 -3.46 -9.48 -22.87
CA GLY A 183 -3.86 -8.65 -21.74
C GLY A 183 -5.00 -9.26 -20.92
N ASN A 184 -6.00 -9.86 -21.57
CA ASN A 184 -7.08 -10.59 -20.87
C ASN A 184 -6.53 -11.81 -20.12
N VAL A 185 -5.69 -12.62 -20.78
CA VAL A 185 -5.08 -13.80 -20.16
C VAL A 185 -4.20 -13.39 -18.97
N ALA A 186 -3.33 -12.39 -19.12
CA ALA A 186 -2.48 -11.93 -18.03
C ALA A 186 -3.27 -11.27 -16.88
N GLY A 187 -4.41 -10.65 -17.19
CA GLY A 187 -5.28 -9.99 -16.20
C GLY A 187 -6.08 -10.94 -15.31
N ASP A 188 -6.25 -12.21 -15.71
CA ASP A 188 -7.05 -13.20 -14.97
C ASP A 188 -6.43 -13.57 -13.60
N SER A 189 -5.15 -13.95 -13.59
CA SER A 189 -4.47 -14.37 -12.37
C SER A 189 -2.94 -14.23 -12.45
N PRO A 190 -2.22 -14.17 -11.31
CA PRO A 190 -0.75 -14.16 -11.30
C PRO A 190 -0.14 -15.34 -12.06
N ARG A 191 -0.77 -16.52 -12.00
CA ARG A 191 -0.33 -17.71 -12.75
C ARG A 191 -0.46 -17.52 -14.25
N CYS A 192 -1.57 -16.96 -14.73
CA CYS A 192 -1.78 -16.69 -16.15
C CYS A 192 -0.83 -15.59 -16.66
N ARG A 193 -0.61 -14.53 -15.87
CA ARG A 193 0.42 -13.50 -16.12
C ARG A 193 1.81 -14.11 -16.28
N ASP A 194 2.25 -14.93 -15.33
CA ASP A 194 3.59 -15.52 -15.35
C ASP A 194 3.75 -16.51 -16.52
N LEU A 195 2.67 -17.21 -16.91
CA LEU A 195 2.65 -18.03 -18.11
C LEU A 195 2.86 -17.19 -19.38
N VAL A 196 2.14 -16.07 -19.52
CA VAL A 196 2.27 -15.17 -20.68
C VAL A 196 3.68 -14.58 -20.74
N LEU A 197 4.21 -14.10 -19.62
CA LEU A 197 5.56 -13.60 -19.52
C LEU A 197 6.61 -14.67 -19.84
N GLY A 198 6.40 -15.91 -19.38
CA GLY A 198 7.27 -17.07 -19.64
C GLY A 198 7.37 -17.45 -21.12
N HIS A 199 6.38 -17.08 -21.94
CA HIS A 199 6.43 -17.23 -23.40
C HIS A 199 7.14 -16.06 -24.12
N GLY A 200 7.79 -15.15 -23.39
CA GLY A 200 8.54 -14.03 -23.98
C GLY A 200 7.65 -12.88 -24.47
N ALA A 201 6.40 -12.80 -24.02
CA ALA A 201 5.42 -11.82 -24.50
C ALA A 201 5.85 -10.37 -24.28
N LEU A 202 6.63 -10.06 -23.23
CA LEU A 202 6.99 -8.68 -22.91
C LEU A 202 7.75 -7.99 -24.04
N LEU A 203 8.82 -8.59 -24.56
CA LEU A 203 9.64 -7.94 -25.59
C LEU A 203 8.85 -7.74 -26.89
N ALA A 204 8.01 -8.71 -27.26
CA ALA A 204 7.13 -8.62 -28.42
C ALA A 204 6.02 -7.57 -28.24
N LEU A 205 5.56 -7.33 -27.01
CA LEU A 205 4.63 -6.26 -26.68
C LEU A 205 5.32 -4.89 -26.75
N LEU A 206 6.54 -4.78 -26.22
CA LEU A 206 7.30 -3.52 -26.22
C LEU A 206 7.61 -3.04 -27.64
N SER A 207 7.77 -3.93 -28.63
CA SER A 207 7.95 -3.52 -30.03
C SER A 207 6.70 -2.87 -30.64
N GLN A 208 5.52 -3.06 -30.05
CA GLN A 208 4.28 -2.38 -30.47
C GLN A 208 4.20 -0.93 -29.95
N LEU A 209 5.01 -0.56 -28.95
CA LEU A 209 5.05 0.76 -28.33
C LEU A 209 6.08 1.68 -29.01
N ASN A 210 5.86 1.94 -30.31
CA ASN A 210 6.72 2.77 -31.15
C ASN A 210 6.00 4.04 -31.65
N GLU A 211 6.75 4.99 -32.24
CA GLU A 211 6.23 6.30 -32.67
C GLU A 211 5.18 6.23 -33.78
N HIS A 212 5.08 5.11 -34.50
CA HIS A 212 4.11 4.91 -35.58
C HIS A 212 2.85 4.18 -35.11
N ALA A 213 2.78 3.80 -33.83
CA ALA A 213 1.62 3.09 -33.29
C ALA A 213 0.38 3.99 -33.28
N LYS A 214 -0.75 3.44 -33.77
CA LYS A 214 -2.06 4.07 -33.66
C LYS A 214 -2.44 4.21 -32.18
N LEU A 215 -3.28 5.20 -31.86
CA LEU A 215 -3.75 5.42 -30.49
C LEU A 215 -4.45 4.19 -29.89
N SER A 216 -5.25 3.46 -30.69
CA SER A 216 -5.93 2.23 -30.26
C SER A 216 -4.93 1.16 -29.80
N MET A 217 -3.89 0.92 -30.61
CA MET A 217 -2.76 0.05 -30.25
C MET A 217 -2.05 0.52 -28.99
N LEU A 218 -1.75 1.83 -28.86
CA LEU A 218 -1.07 2.36 -27.68
C LEU A 218 -1.89 2.12 -26.40
N ARG A 219 -3.21 2.34 -26.44
CA ARG A 219 -4.12 2.06 -25.31
C ARG A 219 -4.09 0.58 -24.95
N ASN A 220 -4.34 -0.29 -25.93
CA ASN A 220 -4.37 -1.74 -25.71
C ASN A 220 -3.03 -2.31 -25.22
N ALA A 221 -1.92 -1.85 -25.78
CA ALA A 221 -0.58 -2.28 -25.39
C ALA A 221 -0.19 -1.77 -24.01
N THR A 222 -0.55 -0.54 -23.66
CA THR A 222 -0.28 0.03 -22.33
C THR A 222 -1.12 -0.67 -21.26
N TRP A 223 -2.40 -0.93 -21.54
CA TRP A 223 -3.28 -1.70 -20.67
C TRP A 223 -2.73 -3.12 -20.43
N THR A 224 -2.33 -3.81 -21.51
CA THR A 224 -1.71 -5.14 -21.44
C THR A 224 -0.42 -5.13 -20.63
N LEU A 225 0.44 -4.13 -20.85
CA LEU A 225 1.68 -3.94 -20.11
C LEU A 225 1.41 -3.73 -18.61
N SER A 226 0.34 -3.01 -18.26
CA SER A 226 -0.07 -2.84 -16.87
C SER A 226 -0.46 -4.18 -16.22
N ASN A 227 -1.15 -5.06 -16.95
CA ASN A 227 -1.50 -6.41 -16.48
C ASN A 227 -0.26 -7.30 -16.33
N PHE A 228 0.77 -7.12 -17.17
CA PHE A 228 2.05 -7.85 -17.03
C PHE A 228 2.78 -7.47 -15.73
N CYS A 229 2.62 -6.25 -15.24
CA CYS A 229 3.23 -5.78 -13.99
C CYS A 229 2.36 -6.06 -12.75
N ARG A 230 1.07 -6.36 -12.93
CA ARG A 230 0.07 -6.42 -11.85
C ARG A 230 0.09 -7.74 -11.08
N GLY A 231 -0.34 -7.69 -9.81
CA GLY A 231 -0.82 -8.85 -9.05
C GLY A 231 0.15 -9.32 -7.96
N LYS A 232 -0.39 -10.08 -7.00
CA LYS A 232 0.36 -10.68 -5.89
C LYS A 232 0.24 -12.21 -5.90
N PRO A 233 1.34 -12.99 -5.82
CA PRO A 233 2.74 -12.52 -5.77
C PRO A 233 3.13 -11.73 -7.03
N GLN A 234 4.05 -10.77 -6.87
CA GLN A 234 4.51 -9.91 -7.96
C GLN A 234 5.27 -10.73 -9.02
N PRO A 235 5.26 -10.30 -10.30
CA PRO A 235 6.07 -10.95 -11.31
C PRO A 235 7.58 -10.81 -10.97
N PRO A 236 8.44 -11.73 -11.46
CA PRO A 236 9.88 -11.58 -11.33
C PRO A 236 10.34 -10.22 -11.88
N PHE A 237 10.99 -9.41 -11.04
CA PHE A 237 11.28 -8.03 -11.40
C PHE A 237 12.17 -7.92 -12.64
N ASP A 238 13.19 -8.77 -12.77
CA ASP A 238 14.08 -8.78 -13.94
C ASP A 238 13.34 -9.07 -15.25
N GLN A 239 12.23 -9.79 -15.19
CA GLN A 239 11.41 -10.07 -16.35
C GLN A 239 10.60 -8.86 -16.79
N VAL A 240 10.12 -8.02 -15.86
CA VAL A 240 9.28 -6.84 -16.16
C VAL A 240 10.03 -5.51 -16.18
N LYS A 241 11.25 -5.45 -15.62
CA LYS A 241 12.15 -4.29 -15.63
C LYS A 241 12.37 -3.68 -17.03
N PRO A 242 12.47 -4.46 -18.13
CA PRO A 242 12.57 -3.90 -19.49
C PRO A 242 11.39 -3.02 -19.91
N ALA A 243 10.27 -3.04 -19.20
CA ALA A 243 9.13 -2.15 -19.45
C ALA A 243 9.39 -0.69 -19.10
N LEU A 244 10.31 -0.41 -18.15
CA LEU A 244 10.50 0.92 -17.58
C LEU A 244 10.81 2.01 -18.63
N PRO A 245 11.70 1.80 -19.62
CA PRO A 245 11.93 2.82 -20.65
C PRO A 245 10.71 3.13 -21.51
N ALA A 246 9.83 2.15 -21.74
CA ALA A 246 8.59 2.37 -22.48
C ALA A 246 7.58 3.14 -21.61
N LEU A 247 7.42 2.75 -20.34
CA LEU A 247 6.56 3.45 -19.39
C LEU A 247 6.98 4.91 -19.18
N ALA A 248 8.29 5.17 -19.11
CA ALA A 248 8.83 6.52 -19.02
C ALA A 248 8.42 7.39 -20.23
N ARG A 249 8.31 6.82 -21.44
CA ARG A 249 7.76 7.55 -22.60
C ARG A 249 6.24 7.71 -22.52
N LEU A 250 5.52 6.66 -22.13
CA LEU A 250 4.05 6.64 -22.13
C LEU A 250 3.42 7.64 -21.16
N ILE A 251 4.07 7.95 -20.04
CA ILE A 251 3.60 8.98 -19.09
C ILE A 251 3.67 10.42 -19.63
N HIS A 252 4.25 10.63 -20.82
CA HIS A 252 4.19 11.89 -21.57
C HIS A 252 3.12 11.90 -22.66
N SER A 253 2.29 10.85 -22.76
CA SER A 253 1.14 10.84 -23.68
C SER A 253 0.14 11.95 -23.35
N ASN A 254 -0.57 12.43 -24.37
CA ASN A 254 -1.72 13.34 -24.19
C ASN A 254 -3.04 12.58 -23.99
N ASP A 255 -3.01 11.25 -24.10
CA ASP A 255 -4.18 10.39 -23.95
C ASP A 255 -4.34 9.92 -22.49
N GLU A 256 -5.49 10.20 -21.89
CA GLU A 256 -5.75 9.90 -20.48
C GLU A 256 -5.75 8.40 -20.16
N GLU A 257 -6.25 7.56 -21.08
CA GLU A 257 -6.27 6.11 -20.89
C GLU A 257 -4.84 5.55 -20.86
N VAL A 258 -4.00 5.94 -21.83
CA VAL A 258 -2.57 5.59 -21.85
C VAL A 258 -1.86 6.08 -20.59
N LEU A 259 -2.06 7.33 -20.17
CA LEU A 259 -1.47 7.87 -18.95
C LEU A 259 -1.87 7.06 -17.72
N THR A 260 -3.15 6.71 -17.62
CA THR A 260 -3.71 6.00 -16.46
C THR A 260 -3.07 4.63 -16.32
N ASP A 261 -3.06 3.84 -17.39
CA ASP A 261 -2.52 2.48 -17.38
C ASP A 261 -0.99 2.45 -17.24
N ALA A 262 -0.29 3.43 -17.83
CA ALA A 262 1.15 3.59 -17.63
C ALA A 262 1.49 3.89 -16.16
N CYS A 263 0.71 4.78 -15.51
CA CYS A 263 0.88 5.07 -14.09
C CYS A 263 0.52 3.87 -13.21
N TRP A 264 -0.47 3.05 -13.57
CA TRP A 264 -0.75 1.79 -12.85
C TRP A 264 0.42 0.83 -12.96
N ALA A 265 0.97 0.64 -14.15
CA ALA A 265 2.15 -0.21 -14.36
C ALA A 265 3.33 0.26 -13.51
N LEU A 266 3.63 1.57 -13.50
CA LEU A 266 4.68 2.15 -12.65
C LEU A 266 4.40 1.95 -11.17
N SER A 267 3.13 2.08 -10.74
CA SER A 267 2.74 1.87 -9.34
C SER A 267 2.99 0.42 -8.89
N TYR A 268 2.83 -0.56 -9.77
CA TYR A 268 3.14 -1.96 -9.47
C TYR A 268 4.65 -2.22 -9.46
N LEU A 269 5.41 -1.57 -10.34
CA LEU A 269 6.86 -1.72 -10.40
C LEU A 269 7.60 -1.00 -9.25
N SER A 270 7.06 0.10 -8.74
CA SER A 270 7.60 0.81 -7.57
C SER A 270 7.16 0.19 -6.24
N ASP A 271 6.18 -0.71 -6.28
CA ASP A 271 5.80 -1.51 -5.12
C ASP A 271 6.87 -2.59 -4.88
N GLY A 272 7.94 -2.28 -4.15
CA GLY A 272 8.87 -3.32 -3.72
C GLY A 272 9.97 -2.82 -2.80
N THR A 273 11.11 -3.49 -2.91
CA THR A 273 12.36 -3.14 -2.21
C THR A 273 12.98 -1.86 -2.78
N ASN A 274 13.97 -1.31 -2.09
CA ASN A 274 14.68 -0.12 -2.54
C ASN A 274 15.31 -0.32 -3.92
N GLU A 275 15.73 -1.52 -4.31
CA GLU A 275 16.28 -1.79 -5.65
C GLU A 275 15.24 -1.60 -6.75
N LYS A 276 13.98 -1.98 -6.50
CA LYS A 276 12.89 -1.77 -7.46
C LYS A 276 12.55 -0.29 -7.58
N ILE A 277 12.44 0.38 -6.43
CA ILE A 277 12.21 1.83 -6.36
C ILE A 277 13.33 2.57 -7.11
N GLN A 278 14.59 2.19 -6.89
CA GLN A 278 15.75 2.77 -7.54
C GLN A 278 15.67 2.63 -9.06
N ALA A 279 15.32 1.45 -9.57
CA ALA A 279 15.15 1.24 -11.01
C ALA A 279 14.03 2.11 -11.61
N VAL A 280 12.93 2.35 -10.88
CA VAL A 280 11.88 3.29 -11.30
C VAL A 280 12.41 4.73 -11.32
N ILE A 281 13.15 5.16 -10.30
CA ILE A 281 13.78 6.49 -10.27
C ILE A 281 14.75 6.68 -11.45
N GLU A 282 15.60 5.69 -11.71
CA GLU A 282 16.59 5.70 -12.80
C GLU A 282 15.95 5.71 -14.19
N ALA A 283 14.70 5.27 -14.31
CA ALA A 283 13.91 5.42 -15.54
C ALA A 283 13.49 6.87 -15.82
N GLY A 284 13.74 7.82 -14.90
CA GLY A 284 13.51 9.25 -15.09
C GLY A 284 12.05 9.68 -14.97
N VAL A 285 11.19 8.88 -14.32
CA VAL A 285 9.74 9.13 -14.27
C VAL A 285 9.29 10.14 -13.21
N CYS A 286 10.13 10.41 -12.20
CA CYS A 286 9.77 11.22 -11.03
C CYS A 286 9.23 12.63 -11.35
N PRO A 287 9.89 13.47 -12.20
CA PRO A 287 9.37 14.81 -12.49
C PRO A 287 7.95 14.75 -13.06
N ARG A 288 7.74 13.87 -14.04
CA ARG A 288 6.44 13.75 -14.71
C ARG A 288 5.37 13.19 -13.78
N LEU A 289 5.69 12.23 -12.93
CA LEU A 289 4.75 11.71 -11.92
C LEU A 289 4.29 12.80 -10.94
N VAL A 290 5.18 13.71 -10.55
CA VAL A 290 4.84 14.84 -9.67
C VAL A 290 3.92 15.84 -10.40
N GLU A 291 4.20 16.16 -11.66
CA GLU A 291 3.29 17.00 -12.48
C GLU A 291 1.88 16.39 -12.59
N LEU A 292 1.81 15.06 -12.76
CA LEU A 292 0.54 14.34 -12.87
C LEU A 292 -0.30 14.35 -11.57
N LEU A 293 0.30 14.69 -10.42
CA LEU A 293 -0.46 14.90 -9.17
C LEU A 293 -1.41 16.11 -9.26
N MET A 294 -1.17 17.01 -10.21
CA MET A 294 -1.99 18.20 -10.45
C MET A 294 -2.93 18.03 -11.65
N HIS A 295 -3.00 16.83 -12.24
CA HIS A 295 -3.90 16.55 -13.35
C HIS A 295 -5.38 16.60 -12.90
N PRO A 296 -6.30 17.18 -13.69
CA PRO A 296 -7.70 17.32 -13.29
C PRO A 296 -8.44 15.99 -13.15
N SER A 297 -8.01 14.95 -13.85
CA SER A 297 -8.69 13.66 -13.84
C SER A 297 -8.34 12.80 -12.61
N PRO A 298 -9.33 12.43 -11.75
CA PRO A 298 -9.10 11.58 -10.60
C PRO A 298 -8.66 10.15 -10.94
N SER A 299 -9.02 9.64 -12.12
CA SER A 299 -8.65 8.29 -12.58
C SER A 299 -7.14 8.14 -12.72
N LEU A 300 -6.47 9.20 -13.19
CA LEU A 300 -5.02 9.32 -13.36
C LEU A 300 -4.31 9.74 -12.06
N LEU A 301 -4.93 10.62 -11.28
CA LEU A 301 -4.35 11.10 -10.03
C LEU A 301 -4.06 9.95 -9.05
N VAL A 302 -4.95 8.96 -8.95
CA VAL A 302 -4.80 7.84 -8.02
C VAL A 302 -3.53 7.01 -8.29
N PRO A 303 -3.26 6.48 -9.49
CA PRO A 303 -2.03 5.74 -9.75
C PRO A 303 -0.77 6.61 -9.73
N ALA A 304 -0.85 7.88 -10.14
CA ALA A 304 0.31 8.79 -10.05
C ALA A 304 0.70 9.00 -8.58
N LEU A 305 -0.27 9.34 -7.72
CA LEU A 305 -0.07 9.51 -6.29
C LEU A 305 0.38 8.21 -5.62
N ARG A 306 -0.14 7.06 -6.07
CA ARG A 306 0.36 5.77 -5.58
C ARG A 306 1.82 5.57 -5.90
N THR A 307 2.22 5.85 -7.13
CA THR A 307 3.62 5.66 -7.56
C THR A 307 4.55 6.55 -6.76
N VAL A 308 4.21 7.83 -6.59
CA VAL A 308 4.95 8.77 -5.75
C VAL A 308 5.02 8.28 -4.31
N GLY A 309 3.89 7.87 -3.75
CA GLY A 309 3.80 7.35 -2.38
C GLY A 309 4.63 6.06 -2.17
N ASN A 310 4.72 5.19 -3.16
CA ASN A 310 5.60 4.01 -3.13
C ASN A 310 7.08 4.40 -3.18
N ILE A 311 7.46 5.39 -3.99
CA ILE A 311 8.86 5.83 -4.08
C ILE A 311 9.34 6.38 -2.74
N VAL A 312 8.51 7.16 -2.03
CA VAL A 312 8.86 7.70 -0.71
C VAL A 312 8.79 6.68 0.43
N THR A 313 8.50 5.40 0.15
CA THR A 313 8.73 4.31 1.12
C THR A 313 10.16 3.78 1.10
N GLY A 314 10.97 4.22 0.14
CA GLY A 314 12.37 3.88 0.05
C GLY A 314 13.23 4.61 1.09
N ASP A 315 14.54 4.58 0.91
CA ASP A 315 15.47 5.30 1.78
C ASP A 315 15.39 6.83 1.63
N ASP A 316 16.11 7.54 2.50
CA ASP A 316 16.20 8.99 2.49
C ASP A 316 16.59 9.57 1.12
N MET A 317 17.50 8.95 0.36
CA MET A 317 17.93 9.48 -0.94
C MET A 317 16.81 9.35 -1.99
N GLN A 318 16.10 8.23 -1.97
CA GLN A 318 14.95 7.97 -2.84
C GLN A 318 13.79 8.93 -2.52
N THR A 319 13.51 9.15 -1.24
CA THR A 319 12.54 10.14 -0.76
C THR A 319 12.94 11.55 -1.17
N GLN A 320 14.23 11.91 -1.05
CA GLN A 320 14.74 13.22 -1.44
C GLN A 320 14.55 13.49 -2.94
N CYS A 321 14.62 12.47 -3.80
CA CYS A 321 14.35 12.60 -5.22
C CYS A 321 12.96 13.20 -5.47
N ILE A 322 11.93 12.70 -4.79
CA ILE A 322 10.55 13.19 -4.93
C ILE A 322 10.39 14.62 -4.38
N ILE A 323 11.03 14.93 -3.25
CA ILE A 323 11.01 16.27 -2.65
C ILE A 323 11.65 17.30 -3.62
N ASN A 324 12.79 16.96 -4.22
CA ASN A 324 13.50 17.84 -5.16
C ASN A 324 12.66 18.21 -6.39
N HIS A 325 11.75 17.32 -6.80
CA HIS A 325 10.80 17.56 -7.90
C HIS A 325 9.53 18.31 -7.48
N GLN A 326 9.51 18.96 -6.31
CA GLN A 326 8.42 19.80 -5.82
C GLN A 326 7.11 19.03 -5.53
N ALA A 327 7.22 17.80 -5.01
CA ALA A 327 6.03 17.02 -4.65
C ALA A 327 5.24 17.59 -3.45
N LEU A 328 5.91 18.29 -2.52
CA LEU A 328 5.29 18.78 -1.29
C LEU A 328 4.16 19.81 -1.54
N PRO A 329 4.34 20.85 -2.39
CA PRO A 329 3.24 21.73 -2.79
C PRO A 329 2.04 21.00 -3.43
N CYS A 330 2.30 19.95 -4.23
CA CYS A 330 1.25 19.13 -4.82
C CYS A 330 0.49 18.39 -3.72
N LEU A 331 1.19 17.71 -2.81
CA LEU A 331 0.59 16.99 -1.69
C LEU A 331 -0.21 17.92 -0.78
N LEU A 332 0.27 19.14 -0.50
CA LEU A 332 -0.48 20.18 0.21
C LEU A 332 -1.82 20.46 -0.46
N THR A 333 -1.81 20.67 -1.78
CA THR A 333 -3.04 20.93 -2.55
C THR A 333 -4.03 19.77 -2.45
N LEU A 334 -3.53 18.52 -2.47
CA LEU A 334 -4.38 17.34 -2.32
C LEU A 334 -5.03 17.23 -0.92
N LEU A 335 -4.37 17.73 0.13
CA LEU A 335 -4.93 17.76 1.48
C LEU A 335 -5.99 18.84 1.66
N THR A 336 -5.73 20.05 1.16
CA THR A 336 -6.54 21.24 1.44
C THR A 336 -7.78 21.35 0.55
N ASN A 337 -7.68 21.00 -0.73
CA ASN A 337 -8.80 21.10 -1.66
C ASN A 337 -9.84 19.98 -1.46
N ASN A 338 -10.98 20.12 -2.13
CA ASN A 338 -12.10 19.17 -2.05
C ASN A 338 -11.86 17.92 -2.92
N TYR A 339 -10.89 17.09 -2.53
CA TYR A 339 -10.65 15.78 -3.13
C TYR A 339 -11.37 14.67 -2.37
N LYS A 340 -11.63 13.55 -3.07
CA LYS A 340 -12.22 12.34 -2.47
C LYS A 340 -11.39 11.87 -1.27
N LYS A 341 -12.08 11.33 -0.25
CA LYS A 341 -11.48 10.74 0.96
C LYS A 341 -10.28 9.84 0.66
N SER A 342 -10.38 8.99 -0.37
CA SER A 342 -9.29 8.09 -0.76
C SER A 342 -8.03 8.84 -1.16
N ILE A 343 -8.13 9.95 -1.90
CA ILE A 343 -6.97 10.74 -2.33
C ILE A 343 -6.33 11.42 -1.13
N LYS A 344 -7.11 12.04 -0.24
CA LYS A 344 -6.58 12.67 0.98
C LYS A 344 -5.85 11.68 1.86
N LYS A 345 -6.42 10.49 2.05
CA LYS A 345 -5.78 9.39 2.77
C LYS A 345 -4.42 9.03 2.16
N GLU A 346 -4.35 8.89 0.83
CA GLU A 346 -3.13 8.50 0.11
C GLU A 346 -2.07 9.60 0.17
N ALA A 347 -2.48 10.86 0.13
CA ALA A 347 -1.59 12.01 0.30
C ALA A 347 -1.04 12.07 1.73
N CYS A 348 -1.88 11.91 2.76
CA CYS A 348 -1.43 11.82 4.16
C CYS A 348 -0.45 10.68 4.36
N TRP A 349 -0.70 9.51 3.76
CA TRP A 349 0.24 8.39 3.82
C TRP A 349 1.57 8.70 3.14
N SER A 350 1.55 9.36 1.98
CA SER A 350 2.79 9.73 1.29
C SER A 350 3.61 10.70 2.16
N ILE A 351 2.94 11.66 2.80
CA ILE A 351 3.59 12.59 3.73
C ILE A 351 4.11 11.87 4.98
N SER A 352 3.39 10.86 5.50
CA SER A 352 3.86 10.14 6.69
C SER A 352 5.11 9.32 6.44
N ASN A 353 5.33 8.84 5.22
CA ASN A 353 6.60 8.23 4.85
C ASN A 353 7.71 9.28 4.67
N ILE A 354 7.39 10.47 4.12
CA ILE A 354 8.36 11.58 4.03
C ILE A 354 8.80 12.04 5.42
N THR A 355 7.88 12.16 6.38
CA THR A 355 8.22 12.55 7.76
C THR A 355 8.86 11.45 8.59
N ALA A 356 8.92 10.21 8.08
CA ALA A 356 9.72 9.14 8.66
C ALA A 356 11.21 9.25 8.27
N GLY A 357 11.55 10.10 7.32
CA GLY A 357 12.93 10.36 6.93
C GLY A 357 13.68 11.25 7.92
N ASN A 358 14.82 11.80 7.47
CA ASN A 358 15.67 12.62 8.32
C ASN A 358 15.11 14.03 8.61
N LYS A 359 15.76 14.73 9.54
CA LYS A 359 15.41 16.10 9.96
C LYS A 359 15.30 17.12 8.81
N ASP A 360 16.06 16.98 7.73
CA ASP A 360 16.03 17.94 6.60
C ASP A 360 14.79 17.70 5.74
N GLN A 361 14.33 16.45 5.66
CA GLN A 361 13.07 16.09 4.99
C GLN A 361 11.86 16.54 5.80
N ILE A 362 11.90 16.37 7.13
CA ILE A 362 10.92 16.94 8.05
C ILE A 362 10.89 18.46 7.92
N GLN A 363 12.06 19.10 7.83
CA GLN A 363 12.17 20.55 7.61
C GLN A 363 11.49 20.98 6.31
N SER A 364 11.68 20.22 5.23
CA SER A 364 11.03 20.48 3.94
C SER A 364 9.49 20.43 4.04
N VAL A 365 8.94 19.50 4.83
CA VAL A 365 7.48 19.41 5.09
C VAL A 365 6.96 20.61 5.88
N ILE A 366 7.74 21.08 6.86
CA ILE A 366 7.44 22.30 7.64
C ILE A 366 7.44 23.53 6.74
N GLU A 367 8.48 23.71 5.93
CA GLU A 367 8.62 24.84 5.02
C GLU A 367 7.51 24.87 3.96
N ALA A 368 7.05 23.71 3.52
CA ALA A 368 5.90 23.56 2.63
C ALA A 368 4.53 23.86 3.30
N GLN A 369 4.49 24.25 4.58
CA GLN A 369 3.26 24.58 5.33
C GLN A 369 2.23 23.44 5.40
N ILE A 370 2.71 22.19 5.43
CA ILE A 370 1.84 21.00 5.43
C ILE A 370 1.32 20.65 6.83
N ILE A 371 2.04 21.02 7.89
CA ILE A 371 1.72 20.63 9.28
C ILE A 371 0.34 21.12 9.71
N GLY A 372 0.01 22.40 9.51
CA GLY A 372 -1.31 22.94 9.87
C GLY A 372 -2.48 22.18 9.22
N PRO A 373 -2.48 21.99 7.88
CA PRO A 373 -3.46 21.14 7.19
C PRO A 373 -3.51 19.69 7.68
N LEU A 374 -2.37 19.06 8.01
CA LEU A 374 -2.34 17.72 8.61
C LEU A 374 -3.02 17.70 9.98
N VAL A 375 -2.71 18.67 10.85
CA VAL A 375 -3.34 18.79 12.17
C VAL A 375 -4.85 19.02 12.05
N HIS A 376 -5.28 19.85 11.10
CA HIS A 376 -6.70 20.03 10.81
C HIS A 376 -7.39 18.72 10.39
N LEU A 377 -6.74 17.92 9.53
CA LEU A 377 -7.26 16.60 9.14
C LEU A 377 -7.25 15.61 10.32
N LEU A 378 -6.22 15.66 11.17
CA LEU A 378 -6.14 14.83 12.37
C LEU A 378 -7.30 15.10 13.33
N GLN A 379 -7.72 16.36 13.47
CA GLN A 379 -8.86 16.74 14.31
C GLN A 379 -10.21 16.41 13.66
N ASN A 380 -10.38 16.74 12.38
CA ASN A 380 -11.72 16.88 11.77
C ASN A 380 -12.05 15.83 10.69
N ALA A 381 -11.08 15.09 10.16
CA ALA A 381 -11.34 14.15 9.07
C ALA A 381 -11.98 12.84 9.55
N GLU A 382 -12.39 12.00 8.60
CA GLU A 382 -12.81 10.63 8.92
C GLU A 382 -11.65 9.80 9.47
N PHE A 383 -11.97 8.78 10.28
CA PHE A 383 -10.98 7.97 11.00
C PHE A 383 -9.85 7.43 10.12
N ASP A 384 -10.15 6.97 8.90
CA ASP A 384 -9.13 6.47 7.97
C ASP A 384 -8.06 7.50 7.57
N ILE A 385 -8.42 8.79 7.53
CA ILE A 385 -7.49 9.88 7.24
C ILE A 385 -6.77 10.30 8.52
N LYS A 386 -7.51 10.38 9.65
CA LYS A 386 -6.93 10.70 10.97
C LYS A 386 -5.76 9.78 11.31
N LYS A 387 -5.88 8.48 11.02
CA LYS A 387 -4.80 7.51 11.22
C LYS A 387 -3.52 7.93 10.50
N GLU A 388 -3.61 8.22 9.20
CA GLU A 388 -2.43 8.57 8.39
C GLU A 388 -1.84 9.93 8.81
N ALA A 389 -2.70 10.88 9.21
CA ALA A 389 -2.24 12.15 9.77
C ALA A 389 -1.53 11.96 11.13
N ALA A 390 -2.01 11.07 11.99
CA ALA A 390 -1.39 10.74 13.27
C ALA A 390 0.01 10.13 13.06
N TRP A 391 0.14 9.23 12.08
CA TRP A 391 1.44 8.70 11.65
C TRP A 391 2.37 9.81 11.19
N ALA A 392 1.89 10.72 10.33
CA ALA A 392 2.73 11.79 9.81
C ALA A 392 3.31 12.68 10.92
N ILE A 393 2.47 13.07 11.89
CA ILE A 393 2.90 13.89 13.02
C ILE A 393 3.83 13.11 13.96
N SER A 394 3.51 11.86 14.29
CA SER A 394 4.32 11.06 15.24
C SER A 394 5.68 10.65 14.66
N ASN A 395 5.76 10.43 13.35
CA ASN A 395 7.04 10.23 12.65
C ASN A 395 7.89 11.50 12.71
N ALA A 396 7.27 12.66 12.45
CA ALA A 396 7.95 13.96 12.53
C ALA A 396 8.47 14.26 13.95
N THR A 397 7.77 13.87 15.02
CA THR A 397 8.29 14.02 16.39
C THR A 397 9.38 13.02 16.74
N SER A 398 9.45 11.88 16.05
CA SER A 398 10.46 10.84 16.29
C SER A 398 11.82 11.17 15.65
N GLY A 399 11.81 11.68 14.42
CA GLY A 399 13.02 12.07 13.68
C GLY A 399 13.38 13.56 13.77
N GLY A 400 12.47 14.38 14.29
CA GLY A 400 12.61 15.83 14.33
C GLY A 400 13.56 16.34 15.41
N THR A 401 14.10 17.55 15.18
CA THR A 401 14.84 18.32 16.18
C THR A 401 13.89 18.98 17.20
N HIS A 402 14.43 19.46 18.32
CA HIS A 402 13.66 20.17 19.34
C HIS A 402 12.88 21.38 18.76
N ASP A 403 13.51 22.18 17.89
CA ASP A 403 12.84 23.32 17.25
C ASP A 403 11.71 22.89 16.30
N GLN A 404 11.89 21.78 15.59
CA GLN A 404 10.85 21.21 14.74
C GLN A 404 9.67 20.70 15.56
N ILE A 405 9.92 19.99 16.66
CA ILE A 405 8.88 19.54 17.59
C ILE A 405 8.13 20.74 18.18
N LYS A 406 8.86 21.79 18.59
CA LYS A 406 8.26 23.04 19.06
C LYS A 406 7.35 23.68 18.02
N TYR A 407 7.75 23.68 16.75
CA TYR A 407 6.90 24.11 15.65
C TYR A 407 5.65 23.23 15.51
N LEU A 408 5.77 21.89 15.53
CA LEU A 408 4.62 20.97 15.49
C LEU A 408 3.62 21.26 16.64
N VAL A 409 4.12 21.47 17.85
CA VAL A 409 3.29 21.83 19.02
C VAL A 409 2.60 23.18 18.81
N SER A 410 3.31 24.17 18.27
CA SER A 410 2.73 25.49 17.96
C SER A 410 1.59 25.44 16.94
N GLN A 411 1.56 24.39 16.11
CA GLN A 411 0.46 24.13 15.16
C GLN A 411 -0.74 23.42 15.79
N GLY A 412 -0.69 23.12 17.10
CA GLY A 412 -1.82 22.55 17.84
C GLY A 412 -1.99 21.03 17.69
N CYS A 413 -0.91 20.28 17.47
CA CYS A 413 -1.00 18.83 17.28
C CYS A 413 -1.34 18.02 18.55
N ILE A 414 -1.13 18.57 19.76
CA ILE A 414 -1.29 17.83 21.03
C ILE A 414 -2.72 17.35 21.25
N LYS A 415 -3.72 18.24 21.20
CA LYS A 415 -5.12 17.88 21.45
C LYS A 415 -5.63 16.78 20.50
N PRO A 416 -5.44 16.89 19.17
CA PRO A 416 -5.81 15.81 18.25
C PRO A 416 -5.13 14.47 18.52
N LEU A 417 -3.86 14.46 18.96
CA LEU A 417 -3.16 13.23 19.35
C LEU A 417 -3.75 12.63 20.63
N CYS A 418 -4.04 13.46 21.64
CA CYS A 418 -4.69 13.04 22.88
C CYS A 418 -6.07 12.43 22.60
N ASP A 419 -6.84 13.04 21.70
CA ASP A 419 -8.19 12.57 21.33
C ASP A 419 -8.18 11.20 20.61
N LEU A 420 -7.05 10.78 20.04
CA LEU A 420 -6.92 9.46 19.44
C LEU A 420 -6.47 8.36 20.42
N LEU A 421 -6.12 8.69 21.66
CA LEU A 421 -5.77 7.71 22.69
C LEU A 421 -6.92 6.79 23.07
N ILE A 422 -8.16 7.25 22.88
CA ILE A 422 -9.38 6.48 23.15
C ILE A 422 -9.84 5.63 21.95
N CYS A 423 -9.07 5.60 20.85
CA CYS A 423 -9.52 4.93 19.65
C CYS A 423 -9.38 3.39 19.76
N PRO A 424 -10.27 2.60 19.11
CA PRO A 424 -10.23 1.14 19.25
C PRO A 424 -9.07 0.43 18.56
N ASP A 425 -8.24 1.12 17.76
CA ASP A 425 -7.11 0.50 17.05
C ASP A 425 -5.85 0.65 17.90
N PRO A 426 -5.37 -0.42 18.58
CA PRO A 426 -4.25 -0.32 19.53
C PRO A 426 -2.99 0.28 18.90
N ARG A 427 -2.79 0.05 17.60
CA ARG A 427 -1.61 0.58 16.90
C ARG A 427 -1.63 2.09 16.81
N ILE A 428 -2.81 2.69 16.65
CA ILE A 428 -2.93 4.16 16.58
C ILE A 428 -2.76 4.76 17.97
N VAL A 429 -3.25 4.08 19.01
CA VAL A 429 -2.98 4.46 20.40
C VAL A 429 -1.47 4.45 20.68
N THR A 430 -0.75 3.38 20.31
CA THR A 430 0.71 3.31 20.44
C THR A 430 1.42 4.46 19.72
N VAL A 431 1.03 4.76 18.47
CA VAL A 431 1.60 5.85 17.68
C VAL A 431 1.38 7.20 18.34
N CYS A 432 0.17 7.46 18.82
CA CYS A 432 -0.13 8.71 19.53
C CYS A 432 0.65 8.81 20.85
N LEU A 433 0.79 7.71 21.61
CA LEU A 433 1.64 7.68 22.81
C LEU A 433 3.11 7.93 22.50
N GLU A 434 3.65 7.38 21.40
CA GLU A 434 5.01 7.68 20.92
C GLU A 434 5.16 9.15 20.55
N GLY A 435 4.19 9.70 19.80
CA GLY A 435 4.16 11.10 19.44
C GLY A 435 4.19 12.03 20.67
N LEU A 436 3.32 11.76 21.65
CA LEU A 436 3.24 12.51 22.90
C LEU A 436 4.47 12.33 23.79
N GLU A 437 5.02 11.12 23.89
CA GLU A 437 6.26 10.88 24.65
C GLU A 437 7.43 11.68 24.07
N ASN A 438 7.57 11.74 22.74
CA ASN A 438 8.63 12.54 22.11
C ASN A 438 8.44 14.04 22.33
N ILE A 439 7.19 14.52 22.32
CA ILE A 439 6.86 15.90 22.69
C ILE A 439 7.27 16.15 24.15
N LEU A 440 6.90 15.28 25.09
CA LEU A 440 7.27 15.41 26.51
C LEU A 440 8.78 15.44 26.73
N LYS A 441 9.54 14.58 26.02
CA LYS A 441 11.01 14.57 26.04
C LYS A 441 11.57 15.93 25.61
N ALA A 442 11.05 16.50 24.53
CA ALA A 442 11.48 17.82 24.06
C ALA A 442 11.17 18.92 25.09
N GLY A 443 10.03 18.84 25.76
CA GLY A 443 9.64 19.77 26.82
C GLY A 443 10.52 19.65 28.07
N GLU A 444 10.96 18.45 28.40
CA GLU A 444 11.87 18.22 29.53
C GLU A 444 13.28 18.74 29.21
N ALA A 445 13.72 18.60 27.97
CA ALA A 445 14.97 19.22 27.52
C ALA A 445 14.89 20.76 27.62
N ASP A 446 13.78 21.37 27.19
CA ASP A 446 13.57 22.83 27.31
C ASP A 446 13.51 23.30 28.77
N LYS A 447 12.90 22.52 29.66
CA LYS A 447 12.92 22.74 31.11
C LYS A 447 14.34 22.72 31.67
N ASN A 448 15.13 21.72 31.31
CA ASN A 448 16.50 21.56 31.78
C ASN A 448 17.45 22.65 31.25
N LEU A 449 17.14 23.25 30.09
CA LEU A 449 17.86 24.40 29.55
C LEU A 449 17.50 25.73 30.23
N GLY A 450 16.52 25.73 31.15
CA GLY A 450 16.08 26.93 31.88
C GLY A 450 15.16 27.84 31.08
N ASN A 451 14.67 27.39 29.92
CA ASN A 451 13.85 28.21 29.01
C ASN A 451 12.41 28.41 29.51
N THR A 452 11.94 27.61 30.47
CA THR A 452 10.52 27.50 30.84
C THR A 452 10.26 27.68 32.34
N GLY A 453 11.20 28.27 33.08
CA GLY A 453 11.02 28.54 34.52
C GLY A 453 10.92 27.28 35.38
N GLY A 454 11.54 26.17 34.94
CA GLY A 454 11.58 24.91 35.69
C GLY A 454 10.38 23.98 35.48
N VAL A 455 9.47 24.30 34.55
CA VAL A 455 8.27 23.49 34.27
C VAL A 455 8.27 22.97 32.85
N ASN A 456 7.80 21.73 32.64
CA ASN A 456 7.59 21.18 31.31
C ASN A 456 6.27 21.71 30.73
N LEU A 457 6.35 22.76 29.89
CA LEU A 457 5.17 23.38 29.29
C LEU A 457 4.35 22.41 28.44
N TYR A 458 4.98 21.39 27.85
CA TYR A 458 4.26 20.43 27.01
C TYR A 458 3.49 19.42 27.85
N ALA A 459 3.96 19.08 29.06
CA ALA A 459 3.16 18.32 30.01
C ALA A 459 1.89 19.08 30.42
N GLN A 460 2.00 20.39 30.67
CA GLN A 460 0.83 21.25 30.93
C GLN A 460 -0.14 21.29 29.75
N LEU A 461 0.37 21.47 28.52
CA LEU A 461 -0.48 21.47 27.32
C LEU A 461 -1.18 20.12 27.08
N ILE A 462 -0.56 19.01 27.48
CA ILE A 462 -1.18 17.68 27.42
C ILE A 462 -2.28 17.56 28.48
N ASP A 463 -2.06 18.07 29.68
CA ASP A 463 -3.06 18.09 30.74
C ASP A 463 -4.27 18.96 30.37
N ASP A 464 -4.03 20.20 29.91
CA ASP A 464 -5.05 21.12 29.38
C ASP A 464 -5.87 20.53 28.21
N ALA A 465 -5.30 19.57 27.50
CA ALA A 465 -5.93 18.85 26.39
C ALA A 465 -6.71 17.59 26.82
N GLU A 466 -6.91 17.39 28.13
CA GLU A 466 -7.47 16.17 28.74
C GLU A 466 -6.66 14.93 28.33
N GLY A 467 -5.37 15.10 28.08
CA GLY A 467 -4.47 14.03 27.65
C GLY A 467 -3.97 13.20 28.83
N LEU A 468 -3.72 13.84 29.98
CA LEU A 468 -3.27 13.16 31.20
C LEU A 468 -4.28 12.08 31.64
N GLU A 469 -5.54 12.46 31.83
CA GLU A 469 -6.62 11.52 32.18
C GLU A 469 -6.74 10.37 31.16
N LYS A 470 -6.58 10.65 29.86
CA LYS A 470 -6.62 9.61 28.81
C LYS A 470 -5.43 8.66 28.93
N ILE A 471 -4.22 9.15 29.24
CA ILE A 471 -3.04 8.31 29.46
C ILE A 471 -3.21 7.48 30.74
N GLU A 472 -3.75 8.05 31.82
CA GLU A 472 -4.06 7.32 33.05
C GLU A 472 -5.03 6.17 32.81
N ASN A 473 -6.09 6.40 32.03
CA ASN A 473 -7.05 5.38 31.66
C ASN A 473 -6.41 4.21 30.88
N LEU A 474 -5.34 4.46 30.11
CA LEU A 474 -4.62 3.42 29.38
C LEU A 474 -3.84 2.46 30.30
N GLN A 475 -3.69 2.75 31.60
CA GLN A 475 -3.18 1.78 32.58
C GLN A 475 -4.12 0.58 32.79
N SER A 476 -5.37 0.68 32.31
CA SER A 476 -6.33 -0.43 32.32
C SER A 476 -6.50 -1.11 30.95
N HIS A 477 -5.68 -0.75 29.97
CA HIS A 477 -5.81 -1.25 28.60
C HIS A 477 -5.36 -2.72 28.46
N ASP A 478 -6.15 -3.53 27.74
CA ASP A 478 -5.89 -4.99 27.58
C ASP A 478 -4.56 -5.31 26.89
N ASN A 479 -4.08 -4.42 26.02
CA ASN A 479 -2.76 -4.53 25.39
C ASN A 479 -1.65 -4.12 26.36
N THR A 480 -0.82 -5.09 26.75
CA THR A 480 0.32 -4.92 27.66
C THR A 480 1.33 -3.86 27.21
N GLU A 481 1.58 -3.73 25.90
CA GLU A 481 2.52 -2.71 25.39
C GLU A 481 2.01 -1.29 25.61
N ILE A 482 0.70 -1.08 25.43
CA ILE A 482 0.06 0.22 25.67
C ILE A 482 0.05 0.52 27.16
N TYR A 483 -0.29 -0.47 27.99
CA TYR A 483 -0.23 -0.39 29.45
C TYR A 483 1.17 0.04 29.93
N GLU A 484 2.21 -0.71 29.57
CA GLU A 484 3.58 -0.46 30.00
C GLU A 484 4.06 0.94 29.57
N LYS A 485 3.70 1.35 28.35
CA LYS A 485 4.07 2.66 27.81
C LYS A 485 3.36 3.80 28.52
N ALA A 486 2.07 3.65 28.82
CA ALA A 486 1.30 4.63 29.59
C ALA A 486 1.87 4.80 31.01
N VAL A 487 2.12 3.70 31.72
CA VAL A 487 2.75 3.71 33.06
C VAL A 487 4.08 4.45 33.02
N LYS A 488 4.96 4.07 32.09
CA LYS A 488 6.28 4.70 31.96
C LYS A 488 6.19 6.21 31.71
N ILE A 489 5.24 6.66 30.86
CA ILE A 489 5.04 8.09 30.58
C ILE A 489 4.62 8.82 31.85
N LEU A 490 3.65 8.28 32.60
CA LEU A 490 3.19 8.88 33.85
C LEU A 490 4.32 8.95 34.89
N GLU A 491 5.05 7.85 35.07
CA GLU A 491 6.19 7.78 36.00
C GLU A 491 7.31 8.76 35.68
N THR A 492 7.51 9.08 34.39
CA THR A 492 8.61 9.95 33.98
C THR A 492 8.27 11.44 34.08
N TYR A 493 7.02 11.83 33.81
CA TYR A 493 6.68 13.25 33.60
C TYR A 493 5.66 13.81 34.59
N TRP A 494 4.93 12.97 35.34
CA TRP A 494 3.88 13.41 36.27
C TRP A 494 4.00 12.82 37.68
N LEU A 495 5.00 11.99 37.94
CA LEU A 495 5.30 11.52 39.29
C LEU A 495 6.08 12.63 40.02
N GLU A 496 5.47 13.20 41.06
CA GLU A 496 6.15 14.10 41.97
C GLU A 496 7.23 13.30 42.72
N GLU A 497 8.50 13.74 42.68
CA GLU A 497 9.45 13.35 43.73
C GLU A 497 8.86 13.89 45.03
N GLU A 498 8.38 13.01 45.91
CA GLU A 498 8.08 13.39 47.30
C GLU A 498 9.36 13.98 47.89
N ASP A 499 9.47 15.31 47.87
CA ASP A 499 10.41 16.06 48.68
C ASP A 499 9.99 15.79 50.14
N GLU A 500 10.55 14.74 50.74
CA GLU A 500 10.50 14.48 52.17
C GLU A 500 11.26 15.59 52.92
N THR A 501 10.78 16.83 52.87
CA THR A 501 11.07 17.79 53.92
C THR A 501 10.18 17.42 55.11
N MET A 502 10.61 16.42 55.88
CA MET A 502 10.04 16.17 57.19
C MET A 502 10.12 17.47 58.01
N PRO A 503 9.01 17.95 58.61
CA PRO A 503 9.08 19.04 59.56
C PRO A 503 9.90 18.59 60.78
N PRO A 504 10.66 19.48 61.44
CA PRO A 504 11.47 19.09 62.59
C PRO A 504 10.53 18.60 63.70
N GLY A 505 10.50 17.28 63.92
CA GLY A 505 9.65 16.63 64.90
C GLY A 505 10.09 16.96 66.32
N ASP A 506 9.15 17.46 67.12
CA ASP A 506 9.26 17.57 68.57
C ASP A 506 9.55 16.20 69.21
N ALA A 507 10.51 16.20 70.13
CA ALA A 507 10.97 15.01 70.84
C ALA A 507 9.90 14.42 71.78
N PRO A 508 9.67 13.10 71.80
CA PRO A 508 8.83 12.46 72.80
C PRO A 508 9.61 12.06 74.05
N GLN A 509 9.18 12.56 75.21
CA GLN A 509 9.56 12.09 76.54
C GLN A 509 9.15 10.63 76.75
N GLY A 510 10.13 9.73 76.92
CA GLY A 510 9.92 8.32 77.25
C GLY A 510 10.28 8.01 78.70
N PHE A 511 9.25 7.68 79.49
CA PHE A 511 9.28 7.20 80.87
C PHE A 511 10.03 5.87 81.04
N GLN A 512 10.72 5.71 82.18
CA GLN A 512 11.57 4.57 82.54
C GLN A 512 10.86 3.69 83.58
N PHE A 513 10.79 2.36 83.36
CA PHE A 513 10.26 1.40 84.34
C PHE A 513 11.34 0.40 84.78
N GLY A 514 11.50 0.25 86.09
CA GLY A 514 12.47 -0.62 86.76
C GLY A 514 12.00 -2.08 86.90
N GLY A 515 12.96 -2.98 87.08
CA GLY A 515 12.75 -4.42 87.25
C GLY A 515 12.56 -4.89 88.69
N GLY A 516 12.13 -6.15 88.85
CA GLY A 516 12.13 -6.87 90.12
C GLY A 516 11.11 -8.03 90.23
N GLU A 517 11.60 -9.24 89.97
CA GLU A 517 11.30 -10.56 90.59
C GLU A 517 9.88 -11.24 90.61
N VAL A 518 9.88 -12.39 89.91
CA VAL A 518 9.14 -13.70 89.92
C VAL A 518 8.75 -14.23 91.34
N PRO A 519 7.89 -15.27 91.61
CA PRO A 519 7.55 -16.50 90.82
C PRO A 519 6.08 -17.02 90.98
N THR A 520 5.54 -18.07 90.32
CA THR A 520 5.88 -19.52 90.32
C THR A 520 5.12 -20.34 89.24
N VAL A 521 5.79 -21.42 88.79
CA VAL A 521 5.49 -22.51 87.82
C VAL A 521 4.46 -23.52 88.42
N PRO A 522 3.91 -24.61 87.78
CA PRO A 522 4.13 -25.31 86.48
C PRO A 522 2.80 -25.67 85.75
N SER A 523 2.65 -26.47 84.68
CA SER A 523 3.45 -27.29 83.76
C SER A 523 2.46 -27.81 82.69
N GLY A 524 2.86 -27.91 81.42
CA GLY A 524 2.09 -28.68 80.44
C GLY A 524 2.28 -28.19 79.02
N GLY A 525 3.31 -28.73 78.35
CA GLY A 525 3.46 -28.55 76.92
C GLY A 525 2.48 -29.44 76.15
N PHE A 526 2.04 -28.98 74.97
CA PHE A 526 1.71 -29.87 73.86
C PHE A 526 2.10 -29.22 72.54
N ASN A 527 2.68 -30.07 71.70
CA ASN A 527 3.31 -29.79 70.42
C ASN A 527 2.25 -29.77 69.30
N PHE A 528 2.50 -28.96 68.28
CA PHE A 528 1.68 -28.85 67.08
C PHE A 528 1.77 -30.10 66.19
N SER A 529 0.67 -30.40 65.51
CA SER A 529 0.66 -31.04 64.19
C SER A 529 0.01 -30.07 63.21
#